data_AF-A0AAW8M1A1-F1
#
_entry.id   AF-A0AAW8M1A1-F1
#
_cell.length_a   1.000
_cell.length_b   1.000
_cell.length_c   1.000
_cell.angle_alpha   90.00
_cell.angle_beta   90.00
_cell.angle_gamma   90.00
#
_symmetry.space_group_name_H-M   'P 1'
#
loop_
_entity.id
_entity.type
_entity.pdbx_description
1 polymer ?
#
loop_
_entity_poly.entity_id
_entity_poly.type
_entity_poly.pdbx_seq_one_letter_code
_entity_poly.pdbx_strand_id
1 'polypeptide(L)' 'MRRTKAAQIYKKTGNLRAVQILLGHTKLESTVRYLGVEVDDALRIAEQIEL' A
#
# COMPACT_ATOMS: atom_id res chain seq x y z
N MET A 1 10.43 8.96 8.49
CA MET A 1 11.19 8.04 7.61
C MET A 1 10.59 6.64 7.44
N ARG A 2 9.93 6.01 8.43
CA ARG A 2 9.37 4.64 8.26
C ARG A 2 8.27 4.52 7.19
N ARG A 3 7.38 5.52 7.11
CA ARG A 3 6.29 5.58 6.12
C ARG A 3 6.78 5.53 4.67
N THR A 4 7.84 6.26 4.35
CA THR A 4 8.39 6.36 2.99
C THR A 4 8.97 5.04 2.49
N LYS A 5 9.68 4.29 3.35
CA LYS A 5 10.27 2.99 2.98
C LYS A 5 9.19 1.92 2.78
N ALA A 6 8.17 1.92 3.62
CA ALA A 6 7.02 1.02 3.50
C ALA A 6 6.23 1.27 2.20
N ALA A 7 6.01 2.54 1.84
CA ALA A 7 5.38 2.92 0.58
C ALA A 7 6.21 2.54 -0.65
N GLN A 8 7.54 2.70 -0.60
CA GLN A 8 8.43 2.25 -1.68
C GLN A 8 8.44 0.73 -1.86
N ILE A 9 8.41 -0.03 -0.77
CA ILE A 9 8.32 -1.50 -0.81
C ILE A 9 6.97 -1.92 -1.39
N TYR A 10 5.88 -1.26 -0.98
CA TYR A 10 4.57 -1.49 -1.57
C TYR A 10 4.57 -1.23 -3.08
N LYS A 11 5.06 -0.06 -3.51
CA LYS A 11 5.14 0.31 -4.93
C LYS A 11 6.02 -0.63 -5.77
N LYS A 12 7.07 -1.21 -5.19
CA LYS A 12 7.95 -2.19 -5.86
C LYS A 12 7.38 -3.59 -5.93
N THR A 13 6.59 -4.01 -4.93
CA THR A 13 6.21 -5.42 -4.76
C THR A 13 4.72 -5.68 -4.94
N GLY A 14 3.88 -4.64 -4.85
CA GLY A 14 2.42 -4.76 -4.75
C GLY A 14 1.93 -5.53 -3.51
N ASN A 15 2.84 -5.93 -2.60
CA ASN A 15 2.51 -6.86 -1.54
C ASN A 15 2.23 -6.14 -0.22
N LEU A 16 0.94 -5.88 0.01
CA LEU A 16 0.45 -5.21 1.21
C LEU A 16 0.71 -6.03 2.49
N ARG A 17 0.72 -7.36 2.39
CA ARG A 17 0.94 -8.27 3.53
C ARG A 17 2.39 -8.25 4.01
N ALA A 18 3.34 -8.15 3.09
CA ALA A 18 4.75 -7.96 3.43
C ALA A 18 4.95 -6.63 4.19
N VAL A 19 4.28 -5.56 3.74
CA VAL A 19 4.35 -4.26 4.40
C VAL A 19 3.63 -4.26 5.76
N GLN A 20 2.54 -5.01 5.90
CA GLN A 20 1.86 -5.19 7.19
C GLN A 20 2.79 -5.81 8.23
N ILE A 21 3.48 -6.90 7.87
CA ILE A 21 4.43 -7.57 8.77
C ILE A 21 5.59 -6.63 9.12
N LEU A 22 6.12 -5.92 8.12
CA LEU A 22 7.22 -4.96 8.31
C LEU A 22 6.86 -3.81 9.26
N LEU A 23 5.59 -3.38 9.25
CA LEU A 23 5.08 -2.32 10.13
C LEU A 23 4.59 -2.85 11.48
N GLY A 24 4.46 -4.17 11.65
CA GLY A 24 3.95 -4.79 12.87
C GLY A 24 2.46 -4.53 13.10
N HIS A 25 1.68 -4.33 12.04
CA HIS A 25 0.25 -4.07 12.16
C HIS A 25 -0.53 -5.38 12.31
N THR A 26 -1.41 -5.44 13.31
CA THR A 26 -2.34 -6.56 13.52
C THR A 26 -3.46 -6.57 12.48
N LYS A 27 -3.86 -5.40 11.95
CA LYS A 27 -4.92 -5.27 10.95
C LYS A 27 -4.37 -4.76 9.63
N LEU A 28 -4.88 -5.34 8.54
CA LEU A 28 -4.58 -4.91 7.17
C LEU A 28 -5.05 -3.48 6.91
N GLU A 29 -6.22 -3.12 7.44
CA GLU A 29 -6.79 -1.76 7.37
C GLU A 29 -5.85 -0.69 7.92
N SER A 30 -5.11 -1.00 8.98
CA SER A 30 -4.12 -0.08 9.56
C SER A 30 -2.96 0.16 8.59
N THR A 31 -2.54 -0.86 7.85
CA THR A 31 -1.49 -0.74 6.81
C THR A 31 -1.97 0.07 5.63
N VAL A 32 -3.21 -0.16 5.19
CA VAL A 32 -3.85 0.63 4.11
C VAL A 32 -3.93 2.10 4.49
N ARG A 33 -4.48 2.41 5.66
CA ARG A 33 -4.59 3.79 6.15
C ARG A 33 -3.24 4.45 6.39
N TYR A 34 -2.26 3.69 6.89
CA TYR A 34 -0.90 4.18 7.11
C TYR A 34 -0.17 4.51 5.81
N LEU A 35 -0.36 3.70 4.77
CA LEU A 35 0.23 3.95 3.45
C LEU A 35 -0.57 4.98 2.64
N GLY A 36 -1.87 5.18 2.93
CA GLY A 36 -2.74 6.08 2.17
C GLY A 36 -3.11 5.53 0.79
N VAL A 37 -3.14 4.20 0.66
CA VAL A 37 -3.15 3.50 -0.63
C VAL A 37 -4.50 3.51 -1.33
N GLU A 38 -5.63 3.66 -0.63
CA GLU A 38 -6.97 3.58 -1.27
C GLU A 38 -7.16 4.55 -2.43
N VAL A 39 -6.60 5.76 -2.36
CA VAL A 39 -6.74 6.75 -3.45
C VAL A 39 -5.79 6.47 -4.61
N ASP A 40 -4.53 6.11 -4.31
CA ASP A 40 -3.50 5.86 -5.34
C ASP A 40 -3.75 4.53 -6.08
N ASP A 41 -4.18 3.47 -5.38
CA ASP A 41 -4.54 2.19 -6.01
C ASP A 41 -5.89 2.25 -6.73
N ALA A 42 -6.89 2.97 -6.20
CA ALA A 42 -8.15 3.14 -6.94
C ALA A 42 -7.92 3.89 -8.25
N LEU A 43 -7.06 4.90 -8.26
CA LEU A 43 -6.66 5.60 -9.47
C LEU A 43 -5.87 4.69 -10.41
N ARG A 44 -4.92 3.90 -9.90
CA ARG A 44 -4.13 2.97 -10.71
C ARG A 44 -4.97 1.84 -11.31
N ILE A 45 -5.99 1.38 -10.58
CA ILE A 45 -6.99 0.41 -11.06
C ILE A 45 -7.90 1.08 -12.09
N ALA A 46 -8.34 2.32 -11.85
CA ALA A 46 -9.13 3.08 -12.82
C ALA A 46 -8.37 3.31 -14.14
N GLU A 47 -7.10 3.73 -14.07
CA GLU A 47 -6.21 3.89 -15.24
C GLU A 47 -5.95 2.55 -15.97
N GLN A 48 -5.99 1.41 -15.27
CA GLN A 48 -5.89 0.09 -15.90
C GLN A 48 -7.21 -0.42 -16.49
N ILE A 49 -8.35 0.11 -16.04
CA ILE A 49 -9.70 -0.26 -16.49
C ILE A 49 -10.15 0.62 -17.67
N GLU A 50 -9.53 1.78 -17.88
CA GLU A 50 -9.62 2.54 -19.14
C GLU A 50 -8.87 1.77 -20.26
N LEU A 51 -9.55 0.73 -20.78
CA LEU A 51 -9.27 0.07 -22.05
C LEU A 51 -10.11 0.70 -23.17
#